data_AF-A0A7V9SS77-F1
#
_entry.id   AF-A0A7V9SS77-F1
#
_cell.length_a   1.000
_cell.length_b   1.000
_cell.length_c   1.000
_cell.angle_alpha   90.00
_cell.angle_beta   90.00
_cell.angle_gamma   90.00
#
_symmetry.space_group_name_H-M   'P 1'
#
loop_
_entity.id
_entity.type
_entity.pdbx_description
1 polymer ?
#
loop_
_entity_poly.entity_id
_entity_poly.type
_entity_poly.pdbx_seq_one_letter_code
_entity_poly.pdbx_strand_id
1 'polypeptide(L)'
;MAVYRFRVCLEENEDIYRDIDIRTVQTFEQFHNIIQDSFKFDNKHSAAFFVSDDYWRKGQEITLKKEDLPLDEDEIRKNVDPKKLMADVKIAKFIEQPHQRFVYVFDLAVQWTFLIEMIKIADESPKVTYPVCIKTFGTAPKQYKQINMAKEELSPDLAMAGLLNEPEVEEEEEEIYKTIDTGEEAVEEADIKSLEGEEGDTDVEDEHADEEDAGDFTFDEEEDH
;
A
#
# COMPACT_ATOMS: atom_id res chain seq x y z
N MET A 1 17.78 25.34 14.19
CA MET A 1 18.17 24.14 14.95
C MET A 1 18.89 23.18 14.01
N ALA A 2 19.50 22.11 14.52
CA ALA A 2 20.08 21.08 13.65
C ALA A 2 18.98 20.22 13.02
N VAL A 3 19.23 19.76 11.80
CA VAL A 3 18.40 18.84 11.04
C VAL A 3 19.25 17.62 10.70
N TYR A 4 18.71 16.44 10.96
CA TYR A 4 19.34 15.19 10.56
C TYR A 4 18.84 14.79 9.19
N ARG A 5 19.79 14.44 8.32
CA ARG A 5 19.51 13.86 7.01
C ARG A 5 19.73 12.37 7.07
N PHE A 6 18.66 11.62 6.89
CA PHE A 6 18.68 10.17 6.80
C PHE A 6 18.50 9.75 5.36
N ARG A 7 19.25 8.73 4.94
CA ARG A 7 18.93 7.95 3.75
C ARG A 7 18.15 6.73 4.18
N VAL A 8 17.00 6.51 3.57
CA VAL A 8 16.12 5.37 3.77
C VAL A 8 16.15 4.52 2.50
N CYS A 9 16.74 3.34 2.57
CA CYS A 9 16.84 2.38 1.47
C CYS A 9 15.95 1.17 1.73
N LEU A 10 15.44 0.55 0.67
CA LEU A 10 14.77 -0.74 0.79
C LEU A 10 15.81 -1.87 0.91
N GLU A 11 15.65 -2.80 1.85
CA GLU A 11 16.60 -3.91 2.05
C GLU A 11 16.68 -4.83 0.82
N GLU A 12 15.54 -5.09 0.16
CA GLU A 12 15.50 -5.92 -1.05
C GLU A 12 16.13 -5.24 -2.28
N ASN A 13 16.21 -3.91 -2.28
CA ASN A 13 16.74 -3.15 -3.40
C ASN A 13 17.29 -1.78 -2.98
N GLU A 14 18.62 -1.70 -2.84
CA GLU A 14 19.33 -0.49 -2.42
C GLU A 14 19.23 0.66 -3.45
N ASP A 15 18.89 0.38 -4.71
CA ASP A 15 18.65 1.40 -5.75
C ASP A 15 17.32 2.14 -5.57
N ILE A 16 16.51 1.78 -4.57
CA ILE A 16 15.30 2.52 -4.20
C ILE A 16 15.54 3.17 -2.84
N TYR A 17 15.76 4.50 -2.85
CA TYR A 17 16.01 5.24 -1.62
C TYR A 17 15.36 6.63 -1.59
N ARG A 18 15.19 7.13 -0.37
CA ARG A 18 14.69 8.47 -0.05
C ARG A 18 15.67 9.15 0.89
N ASP A 19 16.08 10.38 0.59
CA ASP A 19 16.78 11.20 1.57
C ASP A 19 15.74 12.08 2.27
N ILE A 20 15.66 11.96 3.59
CA ILE A 20 14.67 12.63 4.44
C ILE A 20 15.39 13.50 5.45
N ASP A 21 14.99 14.76 5.51
CA ASP A 21 15.44 15.71 6.52
C ASP A 21 14.42 15.79 7.66
N ILE A 22 14.88 15.62 8.90
CA ILE A 22 14.05 15.64 10.12
C ILE A 22 14.72 16.46 11.22
N ARG A 23 13.94 17.24 11.99
CA ARG A 23 14.50 18.05 13.09
C ARG A 23 14.84 17.18 14.29
N THR A 24 15.84 17.58 15.07
CA THR A 24 16.25 16.86 16.29
C THR A 24 15.13 16.68 17.32
N VAL A 25 14.18 17.63 17.36
CA VAL A 25 13.05 17.63 18.31
C VAL A 25 11.86 16.77 17.87
N GLN A 26 11.85 16.30 16.63
CA GLN A 26 10.76 15.51 16.07
C GLN A 26 10.82 14.06 16.53
N THR A 27 9.66 13.40 16.48
CA THR A 27 9.47 12.06 17.03
C THR A 27 9.67 10.99 15.96
N PHE A 28 9.84 9.74 16.38
CA PHE A 28 9.88 8.61 15.46
C PHE A 28 8.54 8.41 14.74
N GLU A 29 7.42 8.83 15.35
CA GLU A 29 6.11 8.79 14.69
C GLU A 29 6.06 9.73 13.48
N GLN A 30 6.62 10.94 13.61
CA GLN A 30 6.74 11.86 12.48
C GLN A 30 7.67 11.31 11.40
N PHE A 31 8.71 10.56 11.79
CA PHE A 31 9.60 9.90 10.85
C PHE A 31 8.93 8.74 10.11
N HIS A 32 8.16 7.92 10.82
CA HIS A 32 7.31 6.88 10.26
C HIS A 32 6.38 7.45 9.19
N ASN A 33 5.65 8.52 9.53
CA ASN A 33 4.69 9.14 8.61
C ASN A 33 5.35 9.63 7.30
N ILE A 34 6.48 10.34 7.38
CA ILE A 34 7.17 10.84 6.18
C ILE A 34 7.77 9.71 5.34
N ILE A 35 8.22 8.61 5.96
CA ILE A 35 8.69 7.43 5.22
C ILE A 35 7.51 6.84 4.43
N GLN A 36 6.39 6.57 5.09
CA GLN A 36 5.19 6.03 4.45
C GLN A 36 4.72 6.92 3.29
N ASP A 37 4.64 8.24 3.50
CA ASP A 37 4.28 9.20 2.45
C ASP A 37 5.27 9.19 1.27
N SER A 38 6.58 9.09 1.55
CA SER A 38 7.63 9.10 0.52
C SER A 38 7.67 7.83 -0.35
N PHE A 39 7.20 6.71 0.18
CA PHE A 39 7.04 5.44 -0.53
C PHE A 39 5.60 5.19 -1.02
N LYS A 40 4.66 6.11 -0.72
CA LYS A 40 3.23 6.02 -1.07
C LYS A 40 2.55 4.76 -0.50
N PHE A 41 2.96 4.35 0.69
CA PHE A 41 2.32 3.27 1.42
C PHE A 41 1.17 3.81 2.27
N ASP A 42 0.22 2.96 2.62
CA ASP A 42 -0.82 3.30 3.58
C ASP A 42 -0.32 3.19 5.02
N ASN A 43 -0.77 4.10 5.88
CA ASN A 43 -0.34 4.13 7.28
C ASN A 43 -1.28 3.28 8.17
N LYS A 44 -1.63 2.07 7.72
CA LYS A 44 -2.64 1.23 8.41
C LYS A 44 -2.03 0.09 9.23
N HIS A 45 -0.82 -0.33 8.88
CA HIS A 45 -0.18 -1.49 9.50
C HIS A 45 0.69 -1.10 10.69
N SER A 46 1.02 -2.11 11.51
CA SER A 46 1.99 -1.94 12.57
C SER A 46 3.40 -1.72 12.00
N ALA A 47 4.22 -0.97 12.74
CA ALA A 47 5.57 -0.65 12.35
C ALA A 47 6.47 -0.55 13.59
N ALA A 48 7.76 -0.80 13.41
CA ALA A 48 8.77 -0.70 14.45
C ALA A 48 10.10 -0.18 13.88
N PHE A 49 10.77 0.70 14.62
CA PHE A 49 12.18 1.02 14.40
C PHE A 49 13.05 0.24 15.37
N PHE A 50 14.20 -0.21 14.89
CA PHE A 50 15.23 -0.84 15.70
C PHE A 50 16.48 0.02 15.61
N VAL A 51 17.00 0.44 16.77
CA VAL A 51 18.31 1.09 16.86
C VAL A 51 19.35 0.06 16.48
N SER A 52 20.18 0.39 15.49
CA SER A 52 21.08 -0.58 14.88
C SER A 52 22.54 -0.16 14.98
N ASP A 53 23.41 -1.17 14.96
CA ASP A 53 24.85 -1.02 14.80
C ASP A 53 25.29 -0.99 13.32
N ASP A 54 26.61 -0.96 13.10
CA ASP A 54 27.24 -0.96 11.79
C ASP A 54 26.99 -2.27 10.99
N TYR A 55 26.45 -3.31 11.62
CA TYR A 55 26.12 -4.60 11.01
C TYR A 55 24.61 -4.82 10.81
N TRP A 56 23.81 -3.75 10.90
CA TRP A 56 22.35 -3.81 10.76
C TRP A 56 21.65 -4.71 11.80
N ARG A 57 22.28 -4.92 12.97
CA ARG A 57 21.70 -5.74 14.03
C ARG A 57 20.61 -4.97 14.76
N LYS A 58 19.43 -5.58 14.86
CA LYS A 58 18.26 -5.03 15.58
C LYS A 58 18.54 -5.00 17.08
N GLY A 59 18.79 -3.80 17.62
CA GLY A 59 18.94 -3.53 19.05
C GLY A 59 17.62 -3.09 19.67
N GLN A 60 17.63 -1.95 20.38
CA GLN A 60 16.43 -1.43 21.04
C GLN A 60 15.30 -1.15 20.05
N GLU A 61 14.12 -1.65 20.38
CA GLU A 61 12.91 -1.49 19.58
C GLU A 61 12.07 -0.26 20.01
N ILE A 62 11.51 0.42 19.00
CA ILE A 62 10.63 1.57 19.12
C ILE A 62 9.37 1.29 18.30
N THR A 63 8.25 0.99 18.96
CA THR A 63 7.00 0.53 18.36
C THR A 63 6.03 1.67 18.06
N LEU A 64 5.21 1.50 17.03
CA LEU A 64 4.17 2.48 16.68
C LEU A 64 2.99 2.44 17.66
N LYS A 65 2.57 1.21 18.02
CA LYS A 65 1.35 0.93 18.78
C LYS A 65 1.65 0.63 20.25
N LYS A 66 0.71 1.02 21.13
CA LYS A 66 0.81 0.75 22.57
C LYS A 66 0.65 -0.72 22.88
N GLU A 67 -0.13 -1.42 22.06
CA GLU A 67 -0.43 -2.83 22.18
C GLU A 67 0.81 -3.70 21.98
N ASP A 68 1.81 -3.20 21.25
CA ASP A 68 3.09 -3.88 20.97
C ASP A 68 4.17 -3.57 22.02
N LEU A 69 3.90 -2.70 23.01
CA LEU A 69 4.84 -2.40 24.11
C LEU A 69 5.16 -3.55 25.07
N PRO A 70 4.22 -4.42 25.48
CA PRO A 70 4.56 -5.52 26.37
C PRO A 70 5.57 -6.45 25.68
N LEU A 71 6.57 -6.87 26.45
CA LEU A 71 7.56 -7.85 26.01
C LEU A 71 6.95 -9.24 26.11
N ASP A 72 7.21 -10.07 25.09
CA ASP A 72 6.82 -11.47 25.13
C ASP A 72 7.70 -12.27 26.12
N GLU A 73 7.23 -13.45 26.55
CA GLU A 73 7.96 -14.29 27.51
C GLU A 73 9.40 -14.61 27.05
N ASP A 74 9.59 -14.80 25.75
CA ASP A 74 10.91 -15.03 25.14
C ASP A 74 11.82 -13.79 25.19
N GLU A 75 11.26 -12.59 25.03
CA GLU A 75 12.02 -11.34 25.10
C GLU A 75 12.44 -11.03 26.54
N ILE A 76 11.54 -11.30 27.50
CA ILE A 76 11.83 -11.21 28.94
C ILE A 76 12.95 -12.18 29.30
N ARG A 77 12.86 -13.44 28.83
CA ARG A 77 13.91 -14.45 29.05
C ARG A 77 15.26 -14.03 28.47
N LYS A 78 15.26 -13.35 27.32
CA LYS A 78 16.46 -12.84 26.65
C LYS A 78 16.98 -11.52 27.25
N ASN A 79 16.32 -10.97 28.28
CA ASN A 79 16.64 -9.66 28.86
C ASN A 79 16.73 -8.55 27.80
N VAL A 80 15.76 -8.52 26.87
CA VAL A 80 15.66 -7.45 25.87
C VAL A 80 15.27 -6.14 26.57
N ASP A 81 15.83 -5.02 26.11
CA ASP A 81 15.45 -3.70 26.58
C ASP A 81 13.94 -3.43 26.39
N PRO A 82 13.31 -2.67 27.29
CA PRO A 82 11.90 -2.34 27.13
C PRO A 82 11.67 -1.56 25.83
N LYS A 83 10.61 -1.98 25.10
CA LYS A 83 10.10 -1.30 23.92
C LYS A 83 9.65 0.11 24.27
N LYS A 84 9.87 1.06 23.36
CA LYS A 84 9.46 2.46 23.53
C LYS A 84 8.46 2.86 22.46
N LEU A 85 7.60 3.84 22.74
CA LEU A 85 6.60 4.28 21.80
C LEU A 85 7.13 5.38 20.86
N MET A 86 6.85 5.27 19.56
CA MET A 86 7.29 6.22 18.54
C MET A 86 6.81 7.67 18.79
N ALA A 87 5.61 7.86 19.35
CA ALA A 87 5.05 9.19 19.65
C ALA A 87 5.78 9.90 20.80
N ASP A 88 6.34 9.16 21.75
CA ASP A 88 6.96 9.71 22.97
C ASP A 88 8.48 9.88 22.84
N VAL A 89 9.08 9.31 21.80
CA VAL A 89 10.52 9.29 21.58
C VAL A 89 10.92 10.28 20.50
N LYS A 90 11.82 11.20 20.84
CA LYS A 90 12.49 12.09 19.90
C LYS A 90 13.65 11.38 19.19
N ILE A 91 13.85 11.69 17.91
CA ILE A 91 14.94 11.16 17.07
C ILE A 91 16.30 11.38 17.76
N ALA A 92 16.56 12.60 18.25
CA ALA A 92 17.85 12.96 18.85
C ALA A 92 18.25 12.12 20.08
N LYS A 93 17.30 11.45 20.73
CA LYS A 93 17.59 10.58 21.89
C LYS A 93 18.43 9.36 21.49
N PHE A 94 18.36 8.96 20.23
CA PHE A 94 18.92 7.71 19.73
C PHE A 94 20.04 7.93 18.70
N ILE A 95 20.56 9.15 18.61
CA ILE A 95 21.72 9.47 17.78
C ILE A 95 22.94 9.51 18.67
N GLU A 96 23.71 8.42 18.68
CA GLU A 96 24.94 8.31 19.47
C GLU A 96 26.18 8.57 18.63
N GLN A 97 26.12 8.25 17.33
CA GLN A 97 27.24 8.36 16.39
C GLN A 97 26.88 9.12 15.10
N PRO A 98 27.88 9.72 14.40
CA PRO A 98 27.67 10.50 13.17
C PRO A 98 27.02 9.74 12.00
N HIS A 99 27.07 8.41 12.02
CA HIS A 99 26.45 7.52 11.03
C HIS A 99 25.46 6.57 11.70
N GLN A 100 24.68 7.06 12.66
CA GLN A 100 23.68 6.24 13.34
C GLN A 100 22.77 5.53 12.35
N ARG A 101 22.58 4.23 12.57
CA ARG A 101 21.74 3.36 11.75
C ARG A 101 20.49 2.95 12.49
N PHE A 102 19.42 2.75 11.72
CA PHE A 102 18.17 2.18 12.18
C PHE A 102 17.66 1.18 11.15
N VAL A 103 17.07 0.09 11.63
CA VAL A 103 16.27 -0.80 10.78
C VAL A 103 14.81 -0.45 11.02
N TYR A 104 14.08 -0.13 9.97
CA TYR A 104 12.66 0.16 10.04
C TYR A 104 11.88 -0.97 9.39
N VAL A 105 10.98 -1.59 10.14
CA VAL A 105 10.13 -2.68 9.65
C VAL A 105 8.69 -2.20 9.66
N PHE A 106 8.05 -2.31 8.50
CA PHE A 106 6.65 -1.97 8.29
C PHE A 106 5.87 -3.21 7.87
N ASP A 107 4.63 -3.32 8.39
CA ASP A 107 3.75 -4.47 8.21
C ASP A 107 4.38 -5.78 8.71
N LEU A 108 3.99 -6.23 9.91
CA LEU A 108 4.55 -7.45 10.50
C LEU A 108 4.23 -8.74 9.71
N ALA A 109 3.23 -8.71 8.82
CA ALA A 109 2.87 -9.85 7.99
C ALA A 109 3.72 -9.92 6.71
N VAL A 110 3.98 -8.78 6.07
CA VAL A 110 4.77 -8.70 4.82
C VAL A 110 6.27 -8.46 5.10
N GLN A 111 6.58 -7.79 6.20
CA GLN A 111 7.91 -7.45 6.69
C GLN A 111 8.71 -6.55 5.74
N TRP A 112 8.11 -5.46 5.28
CA TRP A 112 8.82 -4.42 4.53
C TRP A 112 9.95 -3.86 5.38
N THR A 113 11.19 -4.16 5.00
CA THR A 113 12.38 -3.78 5.76
C THR A 113 13.15 -2.67 5.05
N PHE A 114 13.39 -1.58 5.76
CA PHE A 114 14.12 -0.42 5.30
C PHE A 114 15.37 -0.22 6.14
N LEU A 115 16.49 0.04 5.48
CA LEU A 115 17.77 0.35 6.08
C LEU A 115 17.93 1.87 6.10
N ILE A 116 18.09 2.42 7.29
CA ILE A 116 18.14 3.87 7.51
C ILE A 116 19.51 4.24 8.06
N GLU A 117 20.20 5.17 7.40
CA GLU A 117 21.51 5.67 7.82
C GLU A 117 21.53 7.20 7.87
N MET A 118 22.10 7.76 8.95
CA MET A 118 22.38 9.19 9.02
C MET A 118 23.57 9.54 8.12
N ILE A 119 23.33 10.37 7.11
CA ILE A 119 24.37 10.74 6.14
C ILE A 119 24.94 12.14 6.39
N LYS A 120 24.18 13.03 7.04
CA LYS A 120 24.60 14.41 7.29
C LYS A 120 23.78 15.08 8.39
N ILE A 121 24.42 16.02 9.09
CA ILE A 121 23.74 17.04 9.90
C ILE A 121 23.76 18.36 9.11
N ALA A 122 22.60 18.98 8.96
CA ALA A 122 22.41 20.24 8.22
C ALA A 122 21.78 21.31 9.11
N ASP A 123 21.92 22.57 8.69
CA ASP A 123 21.22 23.69 9.32
C ASP A 123 19.77 23.75 8.86
N GLU A 124 18.88 24.03 9.80
CA GLU A 124 17.46 24.25 9.52
C GLU A 124 17.25 25.47 8.62
N SER A 125 16.46 25.28 7.56
CA SER A 125 16.01 26.38 6.70
C SER A 125 14.61 26.83 7.12
N PRO A 126 14.38 28.14 7.36
CA PRO A 126 13.07 28.66 7.75
C PRO A 126 12.02 28.57 6.64
N LYS A 127 12.42 28.27 5.40
CA LYS A 127 11.51 28.12 4.25
C LYS A 127 10.97 26.70 4.09
N VAL A 128 11.43 25.75 4.91
CA VAL A 128 11.13 24.33 4.79
C VAL A 128 10.33 23.87 6.00
N THR A 129 9.25 23.15 5.74
CA THR A 129 8.47 22.46 6.78
C THR A 129 9.02 21.05 6.90
N TYR A 130 9.43 20.66 8.11
CA TYR A 130 10.00 19.35 8.40
C TYR A 130 8.96 18.45 9.10
N PRO A 131 9.05 17.11 8.99
CA PRO A 131 10.01 16.38 8.17
C PRO A 131 9.71 16.52 6.67
N VAL A 132 10.72 16.38 5.83
CA VAL A 132 10.58 16.51 4.37
C VAL A 132 11.46 15.51 3.65
N CYS A 133 10.92 14.89 2.59
CA CYS A 133 11.68 14.09 1.64
C CYS A 133 12.33 15.04 0.61
N ILE A 134 13.64 15.17 0.64
CA ILE A 134 14.40 16.10 -0.21
C ILE A 134 14.89 15.46 -1.51
N LYS A 135 15.01 14.14 -1.54
CA LYS A 135 15.50 13.38 -2.69
C LYS A 135 14.77 12.05 -2.76
N THR A 136 14.35 11.72 -3.97
CA THR A 136 13.70 10.47 -4.30
C THR A 136 14.47 9.82 -5.44
N PHE A 137 14.86 8.56 -5.27
CA PHE A 137 15.54 7.77 -6.29
C PHE A 137 14.93 6.37 -6.36
N GLY A 138 14.71 5.87 -7.57
CA GLY A 138 13.99 4.62 -7.82
C GLY A 138 12.47 4.72 -7.59
N THR A 139 11.73 3.85 -8.28
CA THR A 139 10.27 3.74 -8.15
C THR A 139 9.92 2.98 -6.88
N ALA A 140 9.02 3.51 -6.05
CA ALA A 140 8.56 2.80 -4.87
C ALA A 140 7.84 1.49 -5.26
N PRO A 141 8.04 0.39 -4.53
CA PRO A 141 7.35 -0.86 -4.80
C PRO A 141 5.85 -0.73 -4.54
N LYS A 142 5.06 -1.65 -5.12
CA LYS A 142 3.64 -1.76 -4.75
C LYS A 142 3.56 -2.42 -3.37
N GLN A 143 2.92 -1.75 -2.41
CA GLN A 143 2.76 -2.24 -1.03
C GLN A 143 2.06 -3.61 -0.99
N TYR A 144 0.96 -3.75 -1.73
CA TYR A 144 0.24 -5.01 -1.86
C TYR A 144 0.57 -5.65 -3.20
N LYS A 145 0.95 -6.92 -3.17
CA LYS A 145 0.98 -7.75 -4.38
C LYS A 145 -0.43 -7.76 -4.93
N GLN A 146 -0.60 -7.33 -6.18
CA GLN A 146 -1.86 -7.57 -6.87
C GLN A 146 -2.00 -9.07 -6.99
N ILE A 147 -2.88 -9.66 -6.17
CA ILE A 147 -3.39 -10.99 -6.44
C ILE A 147 -4.17 -10.79 -7.73
N ASN A 148 -3.53 -11.09 -8.86
CA ASN A 148 -4.30 -11.33 -10.06
C ASN A 148 -5.12 -12.57 -9.70
N MET A 149 -6.37 -12.35 -9.29
CA MET A 149 -7.41 -13.34 -9.50
C MET A 149 -7.47 -13.49 -11.01
N ALA A 150 -6.55 -14.31 -11.55
CA ALA A 150 -6.80 -14.97 -12.79
C ALA A 150 -8.18 -15.56 -12.59
N LYS A 151 -9.09 -15.15 -13.47
CA LYS A 151 -10.40 -15.73 -13.65
C LYS A 151 -10.12 -17.17 -14.11
N GLU A 152 -9.62 -18.02 -13.20
CA GLU A 152 -9.66 -19.45 -13.35
C GLU A 152 -11.14 -19.73 -13.37
N GLU A 153 -11.63 -19.99 -14.57
CA GLU A 153 -12.91 -20.62 -14.83
C GLU A 153 -13.04 -21.74 -13.81
N LEU A 154 -13.80 -21.46 -12.74
CA LEU A 154 -14.08 -22.40 -11.68
C LEU A 154 -14.73 -23.58 -12.40
N SER A 155 -14.03 -24.71 -12.48
CA SER A 155 -14.61 -25.88 -13.13
C SER A 155 -15.95 -26.14 -12.47
N PRO A 156 -17.01 -26.49 -13.23
CA PRO A 156 -18.35 -26.69 -12.69
C PRO A 156 -18.37 -27.60 -11.44
N ASP A 157 -17.40 -28.51 -11.35
CA ASP A 157 -17.19 -29.42 -10.23
C ASP A 157 -16.81 -28.72 -8.91
N LEU A 158 -16.02 -27.63 -8.94
CA LEU A 158 -15.63 -26.90 -7.73
C LEU A 158 -16.75 -25.99 -7.23
N ALA A 159 -17.61 -25.49 -8.12
CA ALA A 159 -18.80 -24.71 -7.77
C ALA A 159 -19.84 -25.59 -7.06
N MET A 160 -19.98 -26.84 -7.53
CA MET A 160 -20.91 -27.81 -6.93
C MET A 160 -20.41 -28.33 -5.58
N ALA A 161 -19.09 -28.45 -5.39
CA ALA A 161 -18.52 -28.83 -4.09
C ALA A 161 -18.74 -27.77 -2.99
N GLY A 162 -18.82 -26.48 -3.35
CA GLY A 162 -19.16 -25.41 -2.42
C GLY A 162 -20.63 -25.40 -1.99
N LEU A 163 -21.54 -25.90 -2.83
CA LEU A 163 -22.98 -26.04 -2.55
C LEU A 163 -23.30 -27.28 -1.71
N LEU A 164 -22.46 -28.32 -1.72
CA LEU A 164 -22.68 -29.57 -0.99
C LEU A 164 -22.11 -29.58 0.44
N ASN A 165 -21.46 -28.49 0.86
CA ASN A 165 -20.84 -28.38 2.18
C ASN A 165 -21.45 -27.27 3.04
N GLU A 166 -22.74 -26.99 2.86
CA GLU A 166 -23.52 -26.28 3.87
C GLU A 166 -23.73 -27.23 5.07
N PRO A 167 -23.43 -26.80 6.32
CA PRO A 167 -23.99 -27.49 7.47
C PRO A 167 -25.52 -27.30 7.43
N GLU A 168 -26.27 -28.39 7.57
CA GLU A 168 -27.72 -28.36 7.82
C GLU A 168 -27.99 -27.42 9.01
N VAL A 169 -28.49 -26.21 8.73
CA VAL A 169 -29.05 -25.34 9.76
C VAL A 169 -30.52 -25.73 9.88
N GLU A 170 -30.84 -26.34 11.03
CA GLU A 170 -32.20 -26.68 11.42
C GLU A 170 -33.13 -25.46 11.33
N GLU A 171 -34.31 -25.72 10.78
CA GLU A 171 -35.39 -24.78 10.50
C GLU A 171 -35.88 -24.06 11.76
N GLU A 172 -35.85 -22.72 11.77
CA GLU A 172 -36.79 -21.91 12.56
C GLU A 172 -37.45 -20.89 11.62
N GLU A 173 -38.64 -21.26 11.15
CA GLU A 173 -39.59 -20.37 10.50
C GLU A 173 -40.08 -19.34 11.52
N GLU A 174 -39.82 -18.05 11.31
CA GLU A 174 -40.78 -16.95 11.50
C GLU A 174 -40.11 -15.57 11.29
N GLU A 175 -40.86 -14.63 10.69
CA GLU A 175 -40.59 -13.18 10.63
C GLU A 175 -39.73 -12.58 9.50
N ILE A 176 -40.04 -12.88 8.23
CA ILE A 176 -39.66 -12.00 7.08
C ILE A 176 -40.87 -11.59 6.23
N TYR A 177 -41.99 -11.22 6.86
CA TYR A 177 -43.06 -10.51 6.17
C TYR A 177 -43.59 -9.37 7.03
N LYS A 178 -42.85 -8.26 7.04
CA LYS A 178 -43.36 -6.93 7.41
C LYS A 178 -42.37 -5.87 6.93
N THR A 179 -42.49 -5.44 5.68
CA THR A 179 -42.43 -4.03 5.21
C THR A 179 -42.23 -3.98 3.69
N ILE A 180 -43.32 -4.10 2.93
CA ILE A 180 -43.47 -3.39 1.66
C ILE A 180 -44.84 -2.72 1.71
N ASP A 181 -44.83 -1.47 2.16
CA ASP A 181 -45.92 -0.52 2.02
C ASP A 181 -45.54 0.43 0.89
N THR A 182 -46.09 0.18 -0.30
CA THR A 182 -46.15 1.16 -1.39
C THR A 182 -47.53 1.08 -1.96
N GLY A 183 -48.35 2.05 -1.55
CA GLY A 183 -49.78 2.16 -1.84
C GLY A 183 -50.10 2.20 -3.33
N GLU A 184 -51.26 1.60 -3.62
CA GLU A 184 -51.96 1.55 -4.89
C GLU A 184 -52.29 2.95 -5.44
N GLU A 185 -52.09 3.15 -6.75
CA GLU A 185 -53.12 3.80 -7.56
C GLU A 185 -53.40 2.92 -8.79
N ALA A 186 -54.68 2.61 -8.98
CA ALA A 186 -55.22 1.68 -9.96
C ALA A 186 -55.18 2.25 -11.39
N VAL A 187 -54.95 1.37 -12.37
CA VAL A 187 -55.26 1.64 -13.78
C VAL A 187 -56.00 0.43 -14.37
N GLU A 188 -57.15 0.71 -14.97
CA GLU A 188 -58.18 -0.25 -15.41
C GLU A 188 -57.77 -1.08 -16.65
N GLU A 189 -58.44 -2.24 -16.81
CA GLU A 189 -58.20 -3.33 -17.78
C GLU A 189 -58.52 -3.01 -19.27
N ALA A 190 -58.17 -1.84 -19.80
CA ALA A 190 -58.58 -1.43 -21.16
C ALA A 190 -57.48 -1.38 -22.25
N ASP A 191 -56.18 -1.45 -21.93
CA ASP A 191 -55.12 -1.24 -22.94
C ASP A 191 -54.36 -2.51 -23.38
N ILE A 192 -54.85 -3.71 -23.01
CA ILE A 192 -54.40 -4.98 -23.59
C ILE A 192 -55.02 -5.15 -24.99
N LYS A 193 -54.78 -4.23 -25.93
CA LYS A 193 -55.08 -4.45 -27.36
C LYS A 193 -54.46 -3.44 -28.34
N SER A 194 -53.14 -3.37 -28.39
CA SER A 194 -52.35 -2.80 -29.49
C SER A 194 -50.89 -3.04 -29.13
N LEU A 195 -50.06 -3.83 -29.82
CA LEU A 195 -49.96 -4.14 -31.22
C LEU A 195 -49.28 -5.50 -31.37
N GLU A 196 -49.91 -6.42 -32.09
CA GLU A 196 -49.23 -7.50 -32.83
C GLU A 196 -48.81 -6.97 -34.21
N GLY A 197 -47.70 -7.49 -34.75
CA GLY A 197 -47.21 -7.25 -36.12
C GLY A 197 -46.06 -6.22 -36.14
N GLU A 198 -44.92 -6.44 -36.80
CA GLU A 198 -44.71 -7.05 -38.10
C GLU A 198 -43.26 -7.55 -38.22
N GLU A 199 -43.07 -8.66 -38.94
CA GLU A 199 -41.77 -9.15 -39.42
C GLU A 199 -41.24 -8.27 -40.57
N GLY A 200 -39.93 -8.23 -40.78
CA GLY A 200 -39.33 -7.51 -41.91
C GLY A 200 -37.80 -7.62 -41.98
N ASP A 201 -37.35 -8.65 -42.69
CA ASP A 201 -36.00 -8.91 -43.19
C ASP A 201 -35.52 -7.86 -44.22
N THR A 202 -34.23 -7.51 -44.21
CA THR A 202 -33.42 -7.26 -45.44
C THR A 202 -31.92 -7.19 -45.10
N ASP A 203 -31.16 -8.07 -45.73
CA ASP A 203 -29.70 -8.03 -45.98
C ASP A 203 -29.20 -6.76 -46.70
N VAL A 204 -27.89 -6.49 -46.58
CA VAL A 204 -26.88 -6.35 -47.67
C VAL A 204 -25.73 -5.41 -47.25
N GLU A 205 -24.50 -5.96 -47.35
CA GLU A 205 -23.19 -5.45 -47.84
C GLU A 205 -23.06 -3.91 -48.01
N ASP A 206 -21.93 -3.23 -47.79
CA ASP A 206 -20.57 -3.52 -48.25
C ASP A 206 -19.63 -2.35 -47.81
N GLU A 207 -18.33 -2.52 -48.06
CA GLU A 207 -17.33 -1.46 -48.34
C GLU A 207 -16.69 -0.66 -47.17
N HIS A 208 -15.58 -1.22 -46.64
CA HIS A 208 -14.49 -0.42 -46.08
C HIS A 208 -13.60 0.12 -47.20
N ALA A 209 -13.72 1.43 -47.49
CA ALA A 209 -12.77 2.19 -48.29
C ALA A 209 -11.58 2.66 -47.42
N ASP A 210 -10.44 2.03 -47.69
CA ASP A 210 -9.16 2.59 -48.14
C ASP A 210 -8.72 4.05 -47.81
N GLU A 211 -7.39 4.15 -47.69
CA GLU A 211 -6.49 5.31 -47.88
C GLU A 211 -6.41 6.39 -46.79
N GLU A 212 -5.26 7.02 -46.48
CA GLU A 212 -3.81 6.83 -46.68
C GLU A 212 -3.16 7.81 -45.66
N ASP A 213 -1.89 7.55 -45.31
CA ASP A 213 -0.79 8.46 -45.68
C ASP A 213 0.31 8.66 -44.60
N ALA A 214 1.52 8.42 -45.11
CA ALA A 214 2.86 8.93 -44.82
C ALA A 214 3.49 8.88 -43.43
N GLY A 215 4.72 8.33 -43.43
CA GLY A 215 5.75 8.74 -42.48
C GLY A 215 7.03 7.91 -42.46
N ASP A 216 7.59 7.55 -43.61
CA ASP A 216 8.93 6.97 -43.77
C ASP A 216 10.02 7.90 -43.18
N PHE A 217 10.90 7.36 -42.33
CA PHE A 217 12.20 7.98 -42.03
C PHE A 217 13.25 6.90 -41.78
N THR A 218 14.00 6.63 -42.83
CA THR A 218 15.28 5.92 -42.82
C THR A 218 16.36 6.86 -42.25
N PHE A 219 17.25 6.33 -41.40
CA PHE A 219 18.49 7.01 -41.02
C PHE A 219 19.67 6.15 -41.40
N ASP A 220 20.50 6.73 -42.26
CA ASP A 220 21.73 6.25 -42.85
C ASP A 220 22.88 6.50 -41.85
N GLU A 221 23.65 5.47 -41.49
CA GLU A 221 24.93 5.60 -40.78
C GLU A 221 26.05 5.41 -41.81
N GLU A 222 26.71 6.51 -42.18
CA GLU A 222 28.07 6.49 -42.74
C GLU A 222 29.10 6.76 -41.64
N GLU A 223 30.14 5.90 -41.64
CA GLU A 223 31.44 6.10 -41.01
C GLU A 223 32.10 7.40 -41.49
N ASP A 224 32.82 8.10 -40.61
CA ASP A 224 34.25 8.34 -40.86
C ASP A 224 34.99 8.93 -39.64
N HIS A 225 36.23 8.42 -39.49
CA HIS A 225 37.43 8.95 -38.84
C HIS A 225 37.60 9.01 -37.31
#